data_AF-A0A6J6D3M8-F1
#
_entry.id   AF-A0A6J6D3M8-F1
#
_cell.length_a   1.000
_cell.length_b   1.000
_cell.length_c   1.000
_cell.angle_alpha   90.00
_cell.angle_beta   90.00
_cell.angle_gamma   90.00
#
_symmetry.space_group_name_H-M   'P 1'
#
loop_
_entity.id
_entity.type
_entity.pdbx_description
1 polymer ?
#
loop_
_entity_poly.entity_id
_entity_poly.type
_entity_poly.pdbx_seq_one_letter_code
_entity_poly.pdbx_strand_id
1 'polypeptide(L)'
;MAVVDGSDPYSRYFLEPRSTADLADRARLIETATSRCHTLVPLIKEIGTDALFALRRIGRALDASRGDTERSERISAFFDHCKTNDLAMSVAQTDVKGDRSLGPSAQPNPDSYLRIVERQTDGIVVRGAKVHTSCTPNTNELIVLPTRAMGAADSDWAVSFAIPVNTPGLRLVASPYGSHAGSEFDSPISSQRLMMETTTLFDDVFVPNERVFLDGQHEFAGPLALAFVDYHRFTAISYKLPLVDALVGSAALMADMNGISRAAHVRDKLTALISYAETLRALVESSAQRGTPDDAGVFVPDPLIVNIAKSHFAHGYHHALQQVQDLAGGLLVTAPGGADFSNPDIGPMLSSLLGGRDGIDGEQRIRAMNMVSDLTTREFGGYHAVLAIHAEGSLEAEKMMIARSYDSSRVVTYARKLAGID
;
A
#
# COMPACT_ATOMS: atom_id res chain seq x y z
N MET A 1 -9.95 -16.95 -0.60
CA MET A 1 -9.51 -18.27 -1.12
C MET A 1 -8.61 -18.88 -0.05
N ALA A 2 -9.00 -20.00 0.56
CA ALA A 2 -8.17 -20.69 1.54
C ALA A 2 -7.16 -21.59 0.82
N VAL A 3 -6.00 -21.86 1.43
CA VAL A 3 -5.19 -23.03 1.08
C VAL A 3 -5.77 -24.19 1.88
N VAL A 4 -6.12 -25.28 1.19
CA VAL A 4 -6.54 -26.55 1.82
C VAL A 4 -5.39 -27.51 1.61
N ASP A 5 -4.46 -27.54 2.57
CA ASP A 5 -3.33 -28.46 2.58
C ASP A 5 -3.31 -29.12 3.96
N GLY A 6 -3.64 -30.41 4.03
CA GLY A 6 -3.87 -31.12 5.29
C GLY A 6 -5.26 -30.87 5.92
N SER A 7 -5.32 -30.91 7.26
CA SER A 7 -6.58 -30.86 8.03
C SER A 7 -7.14 -29.46 8.26
N ASP A 8 -6.28 -28.44 8.36
CA ASP A 8 -6.70 -27.09 8.74
C ASP A 8 -6.45 -26.07 7.61
N PRO A 9 -7.51 -25.48 7.04
CA PRO A 9 -7.36 -24.48 6.00
C PRO A 9 -6.80 -23.18 6.58
N TYR A 10 -5.92 -22.52 5.82
CA TYR A 10 -5.36 -21.21 6.20
C TYR A 10 -5.52 -20.18 5.10
N SER A 11 -5.45 -18.89 5.47
CA SER A 11 -5.54 -17.78 4.51
C SER A 11 -4.38 -17.84 3.51
N ARG A 12 -4.70 -17.74 2.21
CA ARG A 12 -3.70 -17.72 1.12
C ARG A 12 -2.68 -16.60 1.24
N TYR A 13 -2.95 -15.53 2.01
CA TYR A 13 -1.95 -14.50 2.26
C TYR A 13 -0.69 -15.08 2.92
N PHE A 14 -0.82 -16.13 3.73
CA PHE A 14 0.30 -16.85 4.35
C PHE A 14 0.93 -17.90 3.42
N LEU A 15 0.48 -18.07 2.18
CA LEU A 15 1.18 -18.92 1.23
C LEU A 15 2.42 -18.16 0.74
N GLU A 16 3.59 -18.64 1.13
CA GLU A 16 4.85 -18.12 0.61
C GLU A 16 4.99 -18.51 -0.88
N PRO A 17 5.21 -17.55 -1.79
CA PRO A 17 5.19 -17.82 -3.23
C PRO A 17 6.36 -18.72 -3.63
N ARG A 18 6.08 -19.85 -4.29
CA ARG A 18 7.07 -20.83 -4.78
C ARG A 18 7.08 -20.95 -6.31
N SER A 19 6.30 -20.11 -6.97
CA SER A 19 6.20 -20.03 -8.43
C SER A 19 5.69 -18.66 -8.87
N THR A 20 5.83 -18.36 -10.17
CA THR A 20 5.18 -17.19 -10.78
C THR A 20 3.65 -17.28 -10.72
N ALA A 21 3.09 -18.50 -10.71
CA ALA A 21 1.67 -18.73 -10.54
C ALA A 21 1.18 -18.30 -9.14
N ASP A 22 1.96 -18.57 -8.08
CA ASP A 22 1.63 -18.13 -6.71
C ASP A 22 1.65 -16.59 -6.60
N LEU A 23 2.60 -15.92 -7.24
CA LEU A 23 2.63 -14.46 -7.32
C LEU A 23 1.39 -13.91 -8.04
N ALA A 24 0.98 -14.54 -9.15
CA ALA A 24 -0.21 -14.14 -9.89
C ALA A 24 -1.51 -14.38 -9.07
N ASP A 25 -1.60 -15.49 -8.34
CA ASP A 25 -2.70 -15.77 -7.42
C ASP A 25 -2.75 -14.77 -6.26
N ARG A 26 -1.59 -14.37 -5.74
CA ARG A 26 -1.50 -13.33 -4.71
C ARG A 26 -2.03 -11.99 -5.23
N ALA A 27 -1.60 -11.55 -6.41
CA ALA A 27 -2.11 -10.31 -7.01
C ALA A 27 -3.64 -10.34 -7.20
N ARG A 28 -4.18 -11.45 -7.74
CA ARG A 28 -5.64 -11.64 -7.89
C ARG A 28 -6.39 -11.59 -6.57
N LEU A 29 -5.83 -12.19 -5.52
CA LEU A 29 -6.43 -12.16 -4.18
C LEU A 29 -6.50 -10.73 -3.64
N ILE A 30 -5.40 -9.98 -3.76
CA ILE A 30 -5.29 -8.59 -3.32
C ILE A 30 -6.28 -7.71 -4.06
N GLU A 31 -6.35 -7.83 -5.38
CA GLU A 31 -7.32 -7.11 -6.22
C GLU A 31 -8.75 -7.45 -5.79
N THR A 32 -9.08 -8.73 -5.64
CA THR A 32 -10.42 -9.19 -5.24
C THR A 32 -10.82 -8.64 -3.87
N ALA A 33 -9.92 -8.68 -2.89
CA ALA A 33 -10.17 -8.16 -1.55
C ALA A 33 -10.40 -6.65 -1.58
N THR A 34 -9.59 -5.93 -2.35
CA THR A 34 -9.69 -4.47 -2.50
C THR A 34 -10.98 -4.05 -3.22
N SER A 35 -11.41 -4.79 -4.25
CA SER A 35 -12.71 -4.57 -4.91
C SER A 35 -13.89 -4.73 -3.95
N ARG A 36 -13.84 -5.73 -3.05
CA ARG A 36 -14.87 -5.94 -2.02
C ARG A 36 -14.89 -4.83 -0.95
N CYS A 37 -13.82 -4.07 -0.86
CA CYS A 37 -13.66 -2.94 0.05
C CYS A 37 -13.80 -1.58 -0.68
N HIS A 38 -14.49 -1.56 -1.83
CA HIS A 38 -14.80 -0.34 -2.59
C HIS A 38 -13.55 0.47 -2.95
N THR A 39 -12.55 -0.19 -3.54
CA THR A 39 -11.23 0.37 -3.94
C THR A 39 -10.24 0.60 -2.81
N LEU A 40 -10.66 0.46 -1.55
CA LEU A 40 -9.77 0.60 -0.40
C LEU A 40 -9.14 -0.75 -0.05
N VAL A 41 -7.82 -0.81 0.01
CA VAL A 41 -7.11 -2.03 0.43
C VAL A 41 -7.36 -2.27 1.93
N PRO A 42 -7.68 -3.51 2.38
CA PRO A 42 -7.79 -3.82 3.81
C PRO A 42 -6.49 -3.56 4.57
N LEU A 43 -5.36 -3.92 3.96
CA LEU A 43 -4.00 -3.63 4.42
C LEU A 43 -3.68 -4.19 5.82
N ILE A 44 -4.20 -5.38 6.10
CA ILE A 44 -4.03 -6.07 7.39
C ILE A 44 -3.51 -7.50 7.24
N LYS A 45 -3.47 -8.06 6.04
CA LYS A 45 -2.88 -9.39 5.79
C LYS A 45 -1.81 -9.34 4.71
N GLU A 46 -2.08 -8.58 3.67
CA GLU A 46 -1.20 -8.31 2.54
C GLU A 46 0.15 -7.79 3.05
N ILE A 47 0.13 -6.62 3.70
CA ILE A 47 1.34 -5.94 4.20
C ILE A 47 2.06 -6.75 5.28
N GLY A 48 1.31 -7.38 6.19
CA GLY A 48 1.89 -8.21 7.25
C GLY A 48 2.64 -9.41 6.69
N THR A 49 2.07 -10.09 5.70
CA THR A 49 2.74 -11.23 5.05
C THR A 49 3.90 -10.80 4.15
N ASP A 50 3.85 -9.61 3.53
CA ASP A 50 5.01 -9.01 2.86
C ASP A 50 6.20 -8.84 3.84
N ALA A 51 5.93 -8.34 5.06
CA ALA A 51 6.94 -8.20 6.10
C ALA A 51 7.44 -9.55 6.62
N LEU A 52 6.57 -10.54 6.79
CA LEU A 52 6.99 -11.90 7.18
C LEU A 52 7.89 -12.56 6.13
N PHE A 53 7.60 -12.42 4.83
CA PHE A 53 8.46 -12.96 3.77
C PHE A 53 9.83 -12.27 3.76
N ALA A 54 9.85 -10.95 3.94
CA ALA A 54 11.08 -10.19 4.08
C ALA A 54 11.90 -10.61 5.30
N LEU A 55 11.25 -10.78 6.45
CA LEU A 55 11.87 -11.28 7.67
C LEU A 55 12.47 -12.66 7.45
N ARG A 56 11.75 -13.61 6.86
CA ARG A 56 12.28 -14.96 6.59
C ARG A 56 13.50 -14.92 5.67
N ARG A 57 13.49 -14.08 4.64
CA ARG A 57 14.63 -13.90 3.72
C ARG A 57 15.86 -13.37 4.45
N ILE A 58 15.70 -12.32 5.25
CA ILE A 58 16.82 -11.70 5.97
C ILE A 58 17.27 -12.50 7.19
N GLY A 59 16.35 -13.13 7.91
CA GLY A 59 16.63 -14.01 9.04
C GLY A 59 17.57 -15.14 8.64
N ARG A 60 17.29 -15.82 7.50
CA ARG A 60 18.20 -16.84 6.95
C ARG A 60 19.59 -16.31 6.63
N ALA A 61 19.68 -15.11 6.05
CA ALA A 61 20.97 -14.50 5.72
C ALA A 61 21.77 -14.10 6.97
N LEU A 62 21.09 -13.60 8.00
CA LEU A 62 21.68 -13.27 9.29
C LEU A 62 22.18 -14.52 10.00
N ASP A 63 21.35 -15.53 10.13
CA ASP A 63 21.70 -16.85 10.69
C ASP A 63 22.92 -17.46 9.98
N ALA A 64 22.93 -17.44 8.64
CA ALA A 64 24.06 -17.94 7.85
C ALA A 64 25.36 -17.16 8.12
N SER A 65 25.29 -15.84 8.35
CA SER A 65 26.46 -15.02 8.67
C SER A 65 27.05 -15.31 10.06
N ARG A 66 26.23 -15.88 10.96
CA ARG A 66 26.62 -16.21 12.34
C ARG A 66 26.89 -17.70 12.56
N GLY A 67 26.44 -18.55 11.63
CA GLY A 67 26.51 -20.00 11.76
C GLY A 67 25.50 -20.57 12.76
N ASP A 68 24.34 -19.93 12.92
CA ASP A 68 23.25 -20.36 13.81
C ASP A 68 21.91 -20.45 13.06
N THR A 69 20.80 -20.66 13.79
CA THR A 69 19.42 -20.74 13.27
C THR A 69 18.42 -19.90 14.08
N GLU A 70 18.94 -19.03 14.95
CA GLU A 70 18.16 -18.41 16.02
C GLU A 70 17.06 -17.49 15.48
N ARG A 71 17.33 -16.73 14.41
CA ARG A 71 16.34 -15.80 13.83
C ARG A 71 15.32 -16.53 13.00
N SER A 72 15.72 -17.54 12.23
CA SER A 72 14.80 -18.35 11.44
C SER A 72 13.80 -19.09 12.31
N GLU A 73 14.22 -19.60 13.47
CA GLU A 73 13.33 -20.26 14.44
C GLU A 73 12.29 -19.29 15.02
N ARG A 74 12.73 -18.11 15.50
CA ARG A 74 11.84 -17.06 16.02
C ARG A 74 10.84 -16.58 14.99
N ILE A 75 11.30 -16.29 13.78
CA ILE A 75 10.45 -15.81 12.70
C ILE A 75 9.46 -16.89 12.26
N SER A 76 9.88 -18.15 12.22
CA SER A 76 8.98 -19.26 11.87
C SER A 76 7.90 -19.47 12.95
N ALA A 77 8.27 -19.41 14.23
CA ALA A 77 7.31 -19.48 15.32
C ALA A 77 6.28 -18.33 15.26
N PHE A 78 6.72 -17.10 14.97
CA PHE A 78 5.82 -15.96 14.81
C PHE A 78 4.93 -16.07 13.56
N PHE A 79 5.49 -16.55 12.45
CA PHE A 79 4.75 -16.83 11.22
C PHE A 79 3.63 -17.86 11.46
N ASP A 80 3.96 -18.98 12.12
CA ASP A 80 2.99 -20.04 12.42
C ASP A 80 1.91 -19.56 13.40
N HIS A 81 2.27 -18.73 14.38
CA HIS A 81 1.31 -18.07 15.27
C HIS A 81 0.31 -17.19 14.48
N CYS A 82 0.80 -16.35 13.57
CA CYS A 82 -0.06 -15.49 12.76
C CYS A 82 -0.94 -16.30 11.79
N LYS A 83 -0.37 -17.33 11.16
CA LYS A 83 -1.05 -18.20 10.19
C LYS A 83 -2.14 -19.02 10.87
N THR A 84 -1.83 -19.68 11.98
CA THR A 84 -2.74 -20.58 12.71
C THR A 84 -3.94 -19.82 13.27
N ASN A 85 -3.71 -18.59 13.74
CA ASN A 85 -4.77 -17.75 14.33
C ASN A 85 -5.39 -16.76 13.33
N ASP A 86 -5.00 -16.81 12.05
CA ASP A 86 -5.45 -15.91 10.98
C ASP A 86 -5.36 -14.41 11.33
N LEU A 87 -4.28 -14.02 12.01
CA LEU A 87 -4.14 -12.69 12.62
C LEU A 87 -4.04 -11.56 11.58
N ALA A 88 -4.64 -10.43 11.93
CA ALA A 88 -4.43 -9.15 11.29
C ALA A 88 -3.11 -8.52 11.78
N MET A 89 -2.29 -8.02 10.87
CA MET A 89 -0.95 -7.51 11.12
C MET A 89 -0.75 -6.16 10.44
N SER A 90 -0.32 -5.17 11.22
CA SER A 90 0.16 -3.88 10.71
C SER A 90 1.68 -3.88 10.65
N VAL A 91 2.25 -3.01 9.80
CA VAL A 91 3.71 -2.89 9.63
C VAL A 91 4.15 -1.46 9.83
N ALA A 92 5.02 -1.23 10.81
CA ALA A 92 5.62 0.05 11.09
C ALA A 92 7.08 0.09 10.62
N GLN A 93 7.27 0.49 9.37
CA GLN A 93 8.61 0.67 8.78
C GLN A 93 9.10 2.12 8.95
N THR A 94 8.29 3.10 8.57
CA THR A 94 8.72 4.50 8.43
C THR A 94 8.85 5.20 9.78
N ASP A 95 10.07 5.62 10.12
CA ASP A 95 10.33 6.50 11.27
C ASP A 95 9.87 7.94 11.02
N VAL A 96 9.75 8.75 12.09
CA VAL A 96 9.45 10.19 11.98
C VAL A 96 10.53 10.94 11.18
N LYS A 97 11.78 10.47 11.27
CA LYS A 97 12.99 10.93 10.53
C LYS A 97 13.53 12.31 10.89
N GLY A 98 12.88 13.09 11.76
CA GLY A 98 13.44 14.32 12.31
C GLY A 98 13.98 15.29 11.23
N ASP A 99 15.22 15.76 11.36
CA ASP A 99 15.90 16.47 10.27
C ASP A 99 16.31 15.47 9.17
N ARG A 100 15.77 15.66 7.96
CA ARG A 100 15.94 14.73 6.84
C ARG A 100 17.36 14.75 6.28
N SER A 101 18.16 15.75 6.62
CA SER A 101 19.58 15.83 6.26
C SER A 101 20.49 14.96 7.14
N LEU A 102 19.96 14.45 8.26
CA LEU A 102 20.73 13.71 9.26
C LEU A 102 20.36 12.22 9.28
N GLY A 103 21.33 11.38 9.68
CA GLY A 103 21.11 9.98 10.01
C GLY A 103 20.50 9.79 11.41
N PRO A 104 20.07 8.57 11.78
CA PRO A 104 19.46 8.29 13.08
C PRO A 104 20.29 8.78 14.28
N SER A 105 21.55 8.36 14.36
CA SER A 105 22.48 8.72 15.45
C SER A 105 22.85 10.21 15.52
N ALA A 106 22.60 10.96 14.45
CA ALA A 106 22.89 12.39 14.37
C ALA A 106 21.68 13.28 14.68
N GLN A 107 20.50 12.70 14.91
CA GLN A 107 19.30 13.48 15.22
C GLN A 107 19.45 14.21 16.57
N PRO A 108 19.05 15.49 16.68
CA PRO A 108 19.02 16.20 17.96
C PRO A 108 18.12 15.50 18.99
N ASN A 109 17.03 14.89 18.52
CA ASN A 109 16.21 13.98 19.30
C ASN A 109 16.41 12.54 18.78
N PRO A 110 17.11 11.66 19.52
CA PRO A 110 17.40 10.30 19.08
C PRO A 110 16.14 9.44 18.89
N ASP A 111 15.04 9.81 19.55
CA ASP A 111 13.76 9.10 19.51
C ASP A 111 12.92 9.46 18.26
N SER A 112 13.44 10.35 17.39
CA SER A 112 12.88 10.62 16.05
C SER A 112 12.99 9.40 15.11
N TYR A 113 13.80 8.42 15.50
CA TYR A 113 13.83 7.07 14.98
C TYR A 113 13.62 6.11 16.15
N LEU A 114 12.89 5.03 15.92
CA LEU A 114 12.72 3.99 16.94
C LEU A 114 14.06 3.31 17.22
N ARG A 115 14.40 3.17 18.51
CA ARG A 115 15.67 2.57 18.95
C ARG A 115 15.51 1.72 20.20
N ILE A 116 16.51 0.89 20.42
CA ILE A 116 16.74 0.17 21.67
C ILE A 116 17.30 1.16 22.69
N VAL A 117 16.68 1.23 23.86
CA VAL A 117 17.14 2.05 25.00
C VAL A 117 17.77 1.21 26.09
N GLU A 118 17.42 -0.07 26.16
CA GLU A 118 17.95 -1.03 27.13
C GLU A 118 17.92 -2.44 26.53
N ARG A 119 18.95 -3.24 26.84
CA ARG A 119 19.00 -4.67 26.55
C ARG A 119 18.99 -5.43 27.87
N GLN A 120 18.03 -6.32 28.04
CA GLN A 120 17.83 -7.14 29.23
C GLN A 120 18.07 -8.62 28.89
N THR A 121 18.12 -9.48 29.90
CA THR A 121 18.38 -10.92 29.69
C THR A 121 17.24 -11.62 28.94
N ASP A 122 16.02 -11.14 29.09
CA ASP A 122 14.77 -11.71 28.56
C ASP A 122 14.17 -10.89 27.40
N GLY A 123 14.77 -9.77 27.01
CA GLY A 123 14.28 -8.94 25.92
C GLY A 123 15.00 -7.60 25.75
N ILE A 124 14.35 -6.70 25.01
CA ILE A 124 14.81 -5.32 24.79
C ILE A 124 13.72 -4.33 25.19
N VAL A 125 14.11 -3.12 25.57
CA VAL A 125 13.20 -1.99 25.73
C VAL A 125 13.44 -1.01 24.58
N VAL A 126 12.36 -0.59 23.92
CA VAL A 126 12.42 0.33 22.78
C VAL A 126 11.68 1.63 23.03
N ARG A 127 12.20 2.73 22.47
CA ARG A 127 11.61 4.07 22.55
C ARG A 127 11.71 4.79 21.21
N GLY A 128 10.68 5.55 20.88
CA GLY A 128 10.64 6.40 19.69
C GLY A 128 9.28 6.38 19.02
N ALA A 129 9.26 6.64 17.71
CA ALA A 129 8.01 6.70 16.98
C ALA A 129 8.15 6.27 15.52
N LYS A 130 7.06 5.68 15.03
CA LYS A 130 6.81 5.37 13.61
C LYS A 130 5.61 6.19 13.13
N VAL A 131 5.57 6.48 11.84
CA VAL A 131 4.52 7.31 11.22
C VAL A 131 3.84 6.58 10.08
N HIS A 132 2.61 6.99 9.79
CA HIS A 132 1.80 6.45 8.69
C HIS A 132 1.65 4.93 8.82
N THR A 133 1.44 4.45 10.05
CA THR A 133 1.17 3.04 10.29
C THR A 133 -0.33 2.82 10.07
N SER A 134 -0.66 2.39 8.87
CA SER A 134 -2.03 2.22 8.40
C SER A 134 -2.73 1.05 9.10
N CYS A 135 -4.03 1.22 9.36
CA CYS A 135 -4.94 0.23 9.93
C CYS A 135 -4.57 -0.34 11.31
N THR A 136 -3.58 0.21 12.02
CA THR A 136 -3.12 -0.34 13.32
C THR A 136 -4.22 -0.57 14.36
N PRO A 137 -5.26 0.30 14.52
CA PRO A 137 -6.32 0.04 15.51
C PRO A 137 -7.13 -1.22 15.21
N ASN A 138 -7.05 -1.75 13.98
CA ASN A 138 -7.81 -2.89 13.48
C ASN A 138 -6.94 -4.16 13.36
N THR A 139 -5.72 -4.17 13.94
CA THR A 139 -4.78 -5.29 13.84
C THR A 139 -4.54 -5.97 15.18
N ASN A 140 -4.10 -7.23 15.16
CA ASN A 140 -3.73 -7.99 16.35
C ASN A 140 -2.25 -7.76 16.70
N GLU A 141 -1.40 -7.81 15.68
CA GLU A 141 0.06 -7.74 15.81
C GLU A 141 0.60 -6.54 15.02
N LEU A 142 1.69 -5.96 15.53
CA LEU A 142 2.45 -4.90 14.92
C LEU A 142 3.86 -5.41 14.61
N ILE A 143 4.24 -5.44 13.34
CA ILE A 143 5.60 -5.78 12.89
C ILE A 143 6.39 -4.50 12.69
N VAL A 144 7.53 -4.38 13.36
CA VAL A 144 8.42 -3.23 13.29
C VAL A 144 9.63 -3.56 12.43
N LEU A 145 9.89 -2.71 11.43
CA LEU A 145 11.02 -2.85 10.51
C LEU A 145 11.90 -1.58 10.55
N PRO A 146 13.21 -1.70 10.25
CA PRO A 146 14.06 -0.54 9.98
C PRO A 146 13.59 0.21 8.73
N THR A 147 13.66 1.55 8.74
CA THR A 147 13.21 2.37 7.60
C THR A 147 14.24 2.50 6.47
N ARG A 148 15.51 2.25 6.74
CA ARG A 148 16.62 2.57 5.83
C ARG A 148 17.88 1.75 6.16
N ALA A 149 18.87 1.82 5.26
CA ALA A 149 20.23 1.40 5.56
C ALA A 149 20.84 2.23 6.70
N MET A 150 21.59 1.56 7.58
CA MET A 150 22.14 2.09 8.81
C MET A 150 23.64 1.80 8.88
N GLY A 151 24.41 2.70 9.49
CA GLY A 151 25.82 2.50 9.77
C GLY A 151 26.07 1.92 11.15
N ALA A 152 27.33 1.60 11.48
CA ALA A 152 27.69 1.06 12.80
C ALA A 152 27.29 1.99 13.96
N ALA A 153 27.36 3.30 13.76
CA ALA A 153 26.90 4.29 14.75
C ALA A 153 25.38 4.27 14.98
N ASP A 154 24.61 3.70 14.06
CA ASP A 154 23.16 3.60 14.12
C ASP A 154 22.69 2.23 14.65
N SER A 155 23.58 1.42 15.24
CA SER A 155 23.25 0.03 15.65
C SER A 155 22.03 -0.03 16.58
N ASP A 156 21.87 0.88 17.53
CA ASP A 156 20.68 0.86 18.42
C ASP A 156 19.35 1.14 17.70
N TRP A 157 19.38 1.69 16.48
CA TRP A 157 18.21 1.90 15.62
C TRP A 157 18.00 0.74 14.63
N ALA A 158 18.97 -0.15 14.48
CA ALA A 158 18.89 -1.35 13.66
C ALA A 158 18.10 -2.43 14.40
N VAL A 159 16.80 -2.20 14.55
CA VAL A 159 15.90 -3.00 15.36
C VAL A 159 14.68 -3.48 14.56
N SER A 160 14.30 -4.74 14.75
CA SER A 160 13.10 -5.34 14.16
C SER A 160 12.51 -6.36 15.11
N PHE A 161 11.19 -6.32 15.28
CA PHE A 161 10.45 -7.21 16.17
C PHE A 161 8.96 -7.23 15.81
N ALA A 162 8.17 -8.05 16.51
CA ALA A 162 6.71 -7.99 16.47
C ALA A 162 6.06 -8.08 17.85
N ILE A 163 5.06 -7.23 18.11
CA ILE A 163 4.33 -7.19 19.39
C ILE A 163 2.82 -7.10 19.17
N PRO A 164 1.99 -7.57 20.13
CA PRO A 164 0.58 -7.24 20.15
C PRO A 164 0.33 -5.73 20.17
N VAL A 165 -0.71 -5.25 19.49
CA VAL A 165 -1.04 -3.81 19.43
C VAL A 165 -1.49 -3.23 20.78
N ASN A 166 -1.82 -4.07 21.75
CA ASN A 166 -2.20 -3.68 23.11
C ASN A 166 -1.02 -3.77 24.11
N THR A 167 0.21 -3.96 23.65
CA THR A 167 1.40 -4.01 24.51
C THR A 167 1.54 -2.71 25.33
N PRO A 168 1.75 -2.78 26.65
CA PRO A 168 2.00 -1.60 27.48
C PRO A 168 3.12 -0.70 26.93
N GLY A 169 2.89 0.61 26.96
CA GLY A 169 3.81 1.61 26.40
C GLY A 169 3.58 1.93 24.91
N LEU A 170 2.87 1.07 24.17
CA LEU A 170 2.46 1.37 22.79
C LEU A 170 1.26 2.34 22.80
N ARG A 171 1.35 3.42 22.04
CA ARG A 171 0.25 4.40 21.87
C ARG A 171 -0.01 4.62 20.38
N LEU A 172 -1.26 4.50 19.98
CA LEU A 172 -1.71 4.79 18.62
C LEU A 172 -2.38 6.15 18.58
N VAL A 173 -1.78 7.12 17.90
CA VAL A 173 -2.35 8.46 17.71
C VAL A 173 -2.97 8.52 16.31
N ALA A 174 -4.29 8.36 16.23
CA ALA A 174 -5.01 8.37 14.97
C ALA A 174 -5.05 9.78 14.33
N SER A 175 -4.92 9.80 13.01
CA SER A 175 -5.16 10.98 12.18
C SER A 175 -6.62 11.46 12.34
N PRO A 176 -6.89 12.77 12.26
CA PRO A 176 -8.27 13.28 12.17
C PRO A 176 -8.97 12.91 10.85
N TYR A 177 -8.24 12.34 9.89
CA TYR A 177 -8.81 11.87 8.62
C TYR A 177 -10.00 10.93 8.85
N GLY A 178 -11.14 11.24 8.24
CA GLY A 178 -12.36 10.45 8.39
C GLY A 178 -13.13 10.70 9.70
N SER A 179 -12.78 11.76 10.45
CA SER A 179 -13.54 12.19 11.65
C SER A 179 -14.93 12.74 11.33
N HIS A 180 -15.18 13.12 10.07
CA HIS A 180 -16.49 13.57 9.59
C HIS A 180 -17.15 12.48 8.75
N ALA A 181 -18.14 11.80 9.32
CA ALA A 181 -18.93 10.84 8.57
C ALA A 181 -19.95 11.59 7.69
N GLY A 182 -19.76 11.57 6.38
CA GLY A 182 -20.79 11.97 5.42
C GLY A 182 -21.96 10.97 5.41
N SER A 183 -23.09 11.35 4.82
CA SER A 183 -24.20 10.40 4.60
C SER A 183 -23.83 9.39 3.49
N GLU A 184 -24.50 8.23 3.44
CA GLU A 184 -24.33 7.28 2.33
C GLU A 184 -24.74 7.87 0.96
N PHE A 185 -25.58 8.91 0.96
CA PHE A 185 -25.94 9.61 -0.27
C PHE A 185 -24.81 10.54 -0.74
N ASP A 186 -24.20 11.30 0.19
CA ASP A 186 -23.21 12.32 -0.13
C ASP A 186 -21.81 11.72 -0.30
N SER A 187 -21.46 10.71 0.50
CA SER A 187 -20.17 10.00 0.51
C SER A 187 -20.39 8.48 0.48
N PRO A 188 -20.82 7.91 -0.66
CA PRO A 188 -21.23 6.51 -0.75
C PRO A 188 -20.09 5.50 -0.51
N ILE A 189 -18.82 5.92 -0.59
CA ILE A 189 -17.68 5.05 -0.33
C ILE A 189 -17.13 5.34 1.06
N SER A 190 -16.78 6.60 1.34
CA SER A 190 -16.06 6.98 2.54
C SER A 190 -16.91 6.96 3.82
N SER A 191 -18.24 6.98 3.70
CA SER A 191 -19.14 6.80 4.87
C SER A 191 -19.07 5.39 5.48
N GLN A 192 -18.65 4.39 4.69
CA GLN A 192 -18.58 2.98 5.12
C GLN A 192 -17.17 2.39 5.11
N ARG A 193 -16.24 3.01 4.39
CA ARG A 193 -14.89 2.50 4.14
C ARG A 193 -13.86 3.60 4.35
N LEU A 194 -13.07 3.48 5.41
CA LEU A 194 -12.00 4.42 5.74
C LEU A 194 -10.76 3.65 6.19
N MET A 195 -9.59 4.13 5.77
CA MET A 195 -8.31 3.63 6.25
C MET A 195 -7.78 4.62 7.28
N MET A 196 -7.52 4.12 8.49
CA MET A 196 -7.03 4.95 9.58
C MET A 196 -5.51 4.94 9.60
N GLU A 197 -4.91 6.13 9.58
CA GLU A 197 -3.46 6.29 9.76
C GLU A 197 -3.15 6.62 11.21
N THR A 198 -2.08 6.03 11.73
CA THR A 198 -1.60 6.34 13.08
C THR A 198 -0.15 6.81 13.08
N THR A 199 0.13 7.74 13.99
CA THR A 199 1.48 7.87 14.55
C THR A 199 1.59 6.88 15.70
N THR A 200 2.55 5.96 15.60
CA THR A 200 2.74 4.86 16.53
C THR A 200 3.89 5.23 17.47
N LEU A 201 3.57 5.50 18.74
CA LEU A 201 4.53 5.91 19.76
C LEU A 201 4.91 4.72 20.64
N PHE A 202 6.20 4.60 20.92
CA PHE A 202 6.78 3.60 21.79
C PHE A 202 7.35 4.32 23.02
N ASP A 203 6.66 4.19 24.14
CA ASP A 203 7.04 4.73 25.44
C ASP A 203 7.59 3.59 26.32
N ASP A 204 8.90 3.34 26.21
CA ASP A 204 9.62 2.26 26.90
C ASP A 204 8.91 0.90 26.80
N VAL A 205 8.69 0.47 25.57
CA VAL A 205 7.99 -0.78 25.28
C VAL A 205 8.96 -1.96 25.42
N PHE A 206 8.62 -2.91 26.29
CA PHE A 206 9.35 -4.17 26.40
C PHE A 206 8.98 -5.13 25.27
N VAL A 207 9.99 -5.77 24.68
CA VAL A 207 9.86 -6.77 23.61
C VAL A 207 10.63 -8.02 24.04
N PRO A 208 9.96 -9.17 24.18
CA PRO A 208 10.62 -10.39 24.62
C PRO A 208 11.49 -11.00 23.51
N ASN A 209 12.55 -11.71 23.90
CA ASN A 209 13.57 -12.24 22.97
C ASN A 209 12.99 -13.02 21.78
N GLU A 210 11.99 -13.87 22.01
CA GLU A 210 11.35 -14.68 20.95
C GLU A 210 10.66 -13.84 19.86
N ARG A 211 10.42 -12.55 20.13
CA ARG A 211 9.84 -11.59 19.19
C ARG A 211 10.87 -10.65 18.55
N VAL A 212 12.15 -10.73 18.92
CA VAL A 212 13.22 -9.89 18.37
C VAL A 212 13.88 -10.56 17.18
N PHE A 213 13.83 -9.90 16.02
CA PHE A 213 14.35 -10.38 14.73
C PHE A 213 15.62 -9.66 14.29
N LEU A 214 15.84 -8.43 14.75
CA LEU A 214 17.08 -7.68 14.57
C LEU A 214 17.38 -6.90 15.86
N ASP A 215 18.61 -7.02 16.36
CA ASP A 215 19.09 -6.32 17.57
C ASP A 215 20.51 -5.82 17.32
N GLY A 216 20.63 -4.72 16.58
CA GLY A 216 21.91 -4.04 16.38
C GLY A 216 22.72 -4.46 15.17
N GLN A 217 22.28 -5.47 14.40
CA GLN A 217 22.97 -5.88 13.17
C GLN A 217 22.66 -4.90 12.03
N HIS A 218 23.26 -3.70 12.10
CA HIS A 218 23.05 -2.57 11.19
C HIS A 218 23.23 -2.91 9.71
N GLU A 219 24.12 -3.85 9.40
CA GLU A 219 24.37 -4.37 8.05
C GLU A 219 23.13 -5.04 7.42
N PHE A 220 22.19 -5.53 8.23
CA PHE A 220 20.93 -6.13 7.77
C PHE A 220 19.73 -5.17 7.80
N ALA A 221 19.86 -3.96 8.36
CA ALA A 221 18.76 -2.99 8.42
C ALA A 221 18.31 -2.53 7.01
N GLY A 222 19.27 -2.17 6.16
CA GLY A 222 19.01 -1.79 4.76
C GLY A 222 18.45 -2.95 3.92
N PRO A 223 19.09 -4.14 3.93
CA PRO A 223 18.56 -5.33 3.29
C PRO A 223 17.13 -5.70 3.72
N LEU A 224 16.79 -5.61 5.01
CA LEU A 224 15.43 -5.86 5.49
C LEU A 224 14.42 -4.82 5.00
N ALA A 225 14.80 -3.55 5.04
CA ALA A 225 13.95 -2.49 4.51
C ALA A 225 13.65 -2.71 3.01
N LEU A 226 14.66 -3.12 2.23
CA LEU A 226 14.52 -3.40 0.81
C LEU A 226 13.72 -4.68 0.54
N ALA A 227 13.99 -5.77 1.26
CA ALA A 227 13.29 -7.03 1.10
C ALA A 227 11.78 -6.88 1.33
N PHE A 228 11.36 -6.04 2.30
CA PHE A 228 9.95 -5.70 2.47
C PHE A 228 9.40 -4.93 1.27
N VAL A 229 10.14 -3.93 0.77
CA VAL A 229 9.73 -3.13 -0.39
C VAL A 229 9.58 -3.97 -1.66
N ASP A 230 10.42 -5.00 -1.85
CA ASP A 230 10.34 -5.93 -3.00
C ASP A 230 8.96 -6.61 -3.08
N TYR A 231 8.38 -7.03 -1.95
CA TYR A 231 7.04 -7.60 -1.89
C TYR A 231 5.95 -6.52 -1.83
N HIS A 232 6.15 -5.50 -1.00
CA HIS A 232 5.10 -4.53 -0.70
C HIS A 232 4.74 -3.66 -1.91
N ARG A 233 5.71 -3.31 -2.76
CA ARG A 233 5.41 -2.58 -4.00
C ARG A 233 4.60 -3.43 -4.98
N PHE A 234 4.80 -4.75 -5.01
CA PHE A 234 3.97 -5.66 -5.81
C PHE A 234 2.54 -5.76 -5.26
N THR A 235 2.39 -5.85 -3.94
CA THR A 235 1.10 -5.74 -3.26
C THR A 235 0.41 -4.42 -3.63
N ALA A 236 1.16 -3.32 -3.64
CA ALA A 236 0.62 -2.00 -3.91
C ALA A 236 0.07 -1.81 -5.32
N ILE A 237 0.84 -2.21 -6.33
CA ILE A 237 0.36 -2.11 -7.72
C ILE A 237 -0.85 -3.03 -7.96
N SER A 238 -0.97 -4.13 -7.19
CA SER A 238 -2.12 -5.04 -7.26
C SER A 238 -3.39 -4.44 -6.65
N TYR A 239 -3.31 -3.81 -5.48
CA TYR A 239 -4.50 -3.18 -4.87
C TYR A 239 -4.92 -1.88 -5.56
N LYS A 240 -4.09 -1.30 -6.44
CA LYS A 240 -4.44 -0.09 -7.21
C LYS A 240 -5.36 -0.39 -8.39
N LEU A 241 -5.48 -1.66 -8.82
CA LEU A 241 -6.29 -2.06 -9.96
C LEU A 241 -7.78 -1.71 -9.80
N PRO A 242 -8.45 -2.01 -8.67
CA PRO A 242 -9.85 -1.65 -8.51
C PRO A 242 -10.08 -0.14 -8.48
N LEU A 243 -9.10 0.64 -7.99
CA LEU A 243 -9.19 2.11 -7.99
C LEU A 243 -9.12 2.67 -9.41
N VAL A 244 -8.20 2.21 -10.27
CA VAL A 244 -8.14 2.70 -11.66
C VAL A 244 -9.33 2.23 -12.48
N ASP A 245 -9.87 1.03 -12.21
CA ASP A 245 -11.13 0.56 -12.82
C ASP A 245 -12.31 1.45 -12.40
N ALA A 246 -12.37 1.84 -11.12
CA ALA A 246 -13.40 2.76 -10.64
C ALA A 246 -13.31 4.15 -11.30
N LEU A 247 -12.11 4.64 -11.61
CA LEU A 247 -11.94 5.90 -12.35
C LEU A 247 -12.45 5.77 -13.81
N VAL A 248 -12.11 4.69 -14.51
CA VAL A 248 -12.60 4.42 -15.87
C VAL A 248 -14.13 4.29 -15.87
N GLY A 249 -14.67 3.48 -14.97
CA GLY A 249 -16.12 3.27 -14.83
C GLY A 249 -16.86 4.55 -14.48
N SER A 250 -16.32 5.36 -13.57
CA SER A 250 -16.87 6.67 -13.19
C SER A 250 -16.94 7.61 -14.39
N ALA A 251 -15.86 7.72 -15.16
CA ALA A 251 -15.81 8.56 -16.35
C ALA A 251 -16.82 8.11 -17.41
N ALA A 252 -16.91 6.81 -17.68
CA ALA A 252 -17.83 6.25 -18.66
C ALA A 252 -19.29 6.44 -18.23
N LEU A 253 -19.60 6.19 -16.95
CA LEU A 253 -20.92 6.39 -16.37
C LEU A 253 -21.35 7.86 -16.48
N MET A 254 -20.48 8.79 -16.07
CA MET A 254 -20.79 10.21 -16.14
C MET A 254 -20.96 10.71 -17.57
N ALA A 255 -20.13 10.24 -18.50
CA ALA A 255 -20.26 10.57 -19.92
C ALA A 255 -21.60 10.09 -20.50
N ASP A 256 -22.06 8.89 -20.13
CA ASP A 256 -23.36 8.36 -20.55
C ASP A 256 -24.52 9.14 -19.93
N MET A 257 -24.51 9.32 -18.61
CA MET A 257 -25.59 10.02 -17.90
C MET A 257 -25.70 11.49 -18.35
N ASN A 258 -24.59 12.13 -18.71
CA ASN A 258 -24.60 13.48 -19.28
C ASN A 258 -24.96 13.51 -20.79
N GLY A 259 -25.04 12.37 -21.46
CA GLY A 259 -25.38 12.29 -22.90
C GLY A 259 -24.26 12.71 -23.85
N ILE A 260 -23.00 12.72 -23.38
CA ILE A 260 -21.85 13.27 -24.12
C ILE A 260 -20.88 12.21 -24.68
N SER A 261 -21.18 10.92 -24.52
CA SER A 261 -20.30 9.80 -24.93
C SER A 261 -19.88 9.82 -26.41
N ARG A 262 -20.63 10.51 -27.28
CA ARG A 262 -20.33 10.63 -28.72
C ARG A 262 -19.43 11.82 -29.07
N ALA A 263 -19.09 12.70 -28.13
CA ALA A 263 -18.16 13.78 -28.41
C ALA A 263 -16.73 13.24 -28.59
N ALA A 264 -15.99 13.78 -29.57
CA ALA A 264 -14.66 13.28 -29.90
C ALA A 264 -13.69 13.41 -28.72
N HIS A 265 -13.67 14.56 -28.05
CA HIS A 265 -12.84 14.80 -26.87
C HIS A 265 -13.25 13.93 -25.67
N VAL A 266 -14.50 13.45 -25.59
CA VAL A 266 -14.92 12.53 -24.51
C VAL A 266 -14.34 11.14 -24.75
N ARG A 267 -14.45 10.63 -25.97
CA ARG A 267 -13.86 9.34 -26.34
C ARG A 267 -12.36 9.31 -26.16
N ASP A 268 -11.67 10.39 -26.53
CA ASP A 268 -10.22 10.52 -26.35
C ASP A 268 -9.81 10.33 -24.88
N LYS A 269 -10.48 11.04 -23.96
CA LYS A 269 -10.25 10.93 -22.51
C LYS A 269 -10.55 9.54 -21.97
N LEU A 270 -11.66 8.93 -22.41
CA LEU A 270 -12.00 7.55 -22.04
C LEU A 270 -10.94 6.57 -22.53
N THR A 271 -10.46 6.71 -23.76
CA THR A 271 -9.37 5.89 -24.31
C THR A 271 -8.07 6.08 -23.52
N ALA A 272 -7.74 7.29 -23.10
CA ALA A 272 -6.58 7.56 -22.26
C ALA A 272 -6.69 6.90 -20.87
N LEU A 273 -7.86 6.98 -20.23
CA LEU A 273 -8.14 6.32 -18.94
C LEU A 273 -8.06 4.80 -19.04
N ILE A 274 -8.67 4.21 -20.09
CA ILE A 274 -8.59 2.77 -20.36
C ILE A 274 -7.13 2.35 -20.57
N SER A 275 -6.39 3.09 -21.40
CA SER A 275 -4.98 2.79 -21.68
C SER A 275 -4.13 2.86 -20.42
N TYR A 276 -4.38 3.84 -19.55
CA TYR A 276 -3.72 3.98 -18.26
C TYR A 276 -3.99 2.79 -17.33
N ALA A 277 -5.25 2.40 -17.17
CA ALA A 277 -5.66 1.28 -16.32
C ALA A 277 -5.12 -0.08 -16.83
N GLU A 278 -5.29 -0.36 -18.13
CA GLU A 278 -4.85 -1.61 -18.74
C GLU A 278 -3.32 -1.73 -18.80
N THR A 279 -2.61 -0.61 -18.98
CA THR A 279 -1.13 -0.61 -18.86
C THR A 279 -0.69 -1.00 -17.45
N LEU A 280 -1.35 -0.48 -16.41
CA LEU A 280 -1.03 -0.86 -15.03
C LEU A 280 -1.29 -2.36 -14.81
N ARG A 281 -2.44 -2.87 -15.26
CA ARG A 281 -2.80 -4.29 -15.17
C ARG A 281 -1.77 -5.19 -15.85
N ALA A 282 -1.38 -4.86 -17.08
CA ALA A 282 -0.34 -5.58 -17.81
C ALA A 282 1.02 -5.57 -17.08
N LEU A 283 1.38 -4.45 -16.44
CA LEU A 283 2.60 -4.35 -15.65
C LEU A 283 2.54 -5.21 -14.37
N VAL A 284 1.39 -5.26 -13.67
CA VAL A 284 1.19 -6.16 -12.51
C VAL A 284 1.38 -7.63 -12.92
N GLU A 285 0.75 -8.04 -14.02
CA GLU A 285 0.90 -9.40 -14.53
C GLU A 285 2.34 -9.71 -14.93
N SER A 286 3.01 -8.76 -15.60
CA SER A 286 4.41 -8.91 -16.01
C SER A 286 5.37 -8.99 -14.81
N SER A 287 5.11 -8.23 -13.74
CA SER A 287 5.87 -8.32 -12.48
C SER A 287 5.84 -9.72 -11.88
N ALA A 288 4.69 -10.40 -11.92
CA ALA A 288 4.54 -11.77 -11.44
C ALA A 288 5.20 -12.77 -12.40
N GLN A 289 4.96 -12.64 -13.72
CA GLN A 289 5.49 -13.53 -14.75
C GLN A 289 7.03 -13.54 -14.81
N ARG A 290 7.66 -12.41 -14.53
CA ARG A 290 9.12 -12.25 -14.51
C ARG A 290 9.74 -12.46 -13.12
N GLY A 291 8.94 -12.83 -12.12
CA GLY A 291 9.43 -13.10 -10.78
C GLY A 291 10.44 -14.26 -10.77
N THR A 292 11.43 -14.16 -9.88
CA THR A 292 12.54 -15.12 -9.78
C THR A 292 12.65 -15.66 -8.35
N PRO A 293 13.04 -16.93 -8.16
CA PRO A 293 13.29 -17.47 -6.83
C PRO A 293 14.51 -16.81 -6.17
N ASP A 294 14.45 -16.61 -4.86
CA ASP A 294 15.63 -16.39 -4.01
C ASP A 294 16.38 -17.71 -3.76
N ASP A 295 17.48 -17.64 -3.00
CA ASP A 295 18.32 -18.81 -2.68
C ASP A 295 17.57 -19.92 -1.92
N ALA A 296 16.43 -19.59 -1.29
CA ALA A 296 15.57 -20.53 -0.59
C ALA A 296 14.40 -21.03 -1.47
N GLY A 297 14.36 -20.66 -2.75
CA GLY A 297 13.28 -21.01 -3.68
C GLY A 297 11.98 -20.22 -3.47
N VAL A 298 12.02 -19.08 -2.77
CA VAL A 298 10.87 -18.17 -2.60
C VAL A 298 10.86 -17.18 -3.74
N PHE A 299 9.76 -17.10 -4.48
CA PHE A 299 9.64 -16.20 -5.62
C PHE A 299 9.49 -14.74 -5.16
N VAL A 300 10.35 -13.88 -5.69
CA VAL A 300 10.29 -12.43 -5.55
C VAL A 300 9.77 -11.84 -6.87
N PRO A 301 8.80 -10.92 -6.86
CA PRO A 301 8.35 -10.21 -8.05
C PRO A 301 9.50 -9.48 -8.76
N ASP A 302 9.41 -9.27 -10.07
CA ASP A 302 10.45 -8.55 -10.82
C ASP A 302 10.56 -7.09 -10.33
N PRO A 303 11.68 -6.70 -9.69
CA PRO A 303 11.79 -5.38 -9.07
C PRO A 303 11.79 -4.26 -10.11
N LEU A 304 12.33 -4.47 -11.31
CA LEU A 304 12.32 -3.45 -12.35
C LEU A 304 10.88 -3.14 -12.79
N ILE A 305 10.10 -4.18 -13.13
CA ILE A 305 8.73 -3.99 -13.60
C ILE A 305 7.82 -3.47 -12.50
N VAL A 306 7.97 -3.95 -11.26
CA VAL A 306 7.21 -3.43 -10.11
C VAL A 306 7.42 -1.92 -9.94
N ASN A 307 8.66 -1.44 -10.08
CA ASN A 307 8.95 -0.02 -9.95
C ASN A 307 8.47 0.80 -11.16
N ILE A 308 8.47 0.24 -12.37
CA ILE A 308 7.83 0.85 -13.54
C ILE A 308 6.32 0.96 -13.34
N ALA A 309 5.67 -0.08 -12.81
CA ALA A 309 4.24 -0.09 -12.51
C ALA A 309 3.87 0.97 -11.47
N LYS A 310 4.64 1.07 -10.38
CA LYS A 310 4.49 2.13 -9.38
C LYS A 310 4.61 3.51 -10.01
N SER A 311 5.67 3.72 -10.81
CA SER A 311 5.93 5.00 -11.47
C SER A 311 4.81 5.38 -12.44
N HIS A 312 4.33 4.42 -13.24
CA HIS A 312 3.22 4.59 -14.17
C HIS A 312 1.97 5.05 -13.42
N PHE A 313 1.61 4.35 -12.33
CA PHE A 313 0.47 4.74 -11.50
C PHE A 313 0.66 6.14 -10.90
N ALA A 314 1.75 6.39 -10.19
CA ALA A 314 1.93 7.61 -9.41
C ALA A 314 1.93 8.88 -10.31
N HIS A 315 2.60 8.82 -11.46
CA HIS A 315 2.68 9.92 -12.40
C HIS A 315 1.40 10.10 -13.23
N GLY A 316 0.65 9.03 -13.48
CA GLY A 316 -0.61 9.08 -14.23
C GLY A 316 -1.84 9.45 -13.38
N TYR A 317 -1.81 9.20 -12.07
CA TYR A 317 -2.98 9.26 -11.21
C TYR A 317 -3.67 10.64 -11.21
N HIS A 318 -2.91 11.72 -11.03
CA HIS A 318 -3.48 13.07 -10.98
C HIS A 318 -4.07 13.51 -12.32
N HIS A 319 -3.47 13.07 -13.43
CA HIS A 319 -4.06 13.30 -14.74
C HIS A 319 -5.34 12.49 -14.93
N ALA A 320 -5.38 11.24 -14.47
CA ALA A 320 -6.60 10.44 -14.49
C ALA A 320 -7.73 11.11 -13.68
N LEU A 321 -7.44 11.63 -12.48
CA LEU A 321 -8.40 12.42 -11.69
C LEU A 321 -8.93 13.62 -12.47
N GLN A 322 -8.03 14.40 -13.09
CA GLN A 322 -8.40 15.55 -13.91
C GLN A 322 -9.37 15.16 -15.03
N GLN A 323 -9.10 14.04 -15.73
CA GLN A 323 -9.98 13.58 -16.82
C GLN A 323 -11.36 13.17 -16.32
N VAL A 324 -11.44 12.46 -15.19
CA VAL A 324 -12.71 12.06 -14.58
C VAL A 324 -13.52 13.28 -14.14
N GLN A 325 -12.87 14.25 -13.50
CA GLN A 325 -13.50 15.50 -13.03
C GLN A 325 -14.05 16.33 -14.20
N ASP A 326 -13.28 16.46 -15.28
CA ASP A 326 -13.66 17.19 -16.49
C ASP A 326 -14.89 16.53 -17.16
N LEU A 327 -14.92 15.20 -17.26
CA LEU A 327 -16.05 14.47 -17.82
C LEU A 327 -17.33 14.53 -16.95
N ALA A 328 -17.17 14.63 -15.63
CA ALA A 328 -18.30 14.70 -14.70
C ALA A 328 -18.94 16.10 -14.63
N GLY A 329 -18.12 17.15 -14.61
CA GLY A 329 -18.55 18.55 -14.55
C GLY A 329 -18.67 19.14 -13.14
N GLY A 330 -18.98 20.44 -13.06
CA GLY A 330 -18.88 21.24 -11.82
C GLY A 330 -19.82 20.83 -10.68
N LEU A 331 -20.90 20.09 -10.96
CA LEU A 331 -21.81 19.59 -9.92
C LEU A 331 -21.11 18.64 -8.93
N LEU A 332 -19.92 18.12 -9.24
CA LEU A 332 -19.09 17.39 -8.28
C LEU A 332 -18.89 18.13 -6.94
N VAL A 333 -18.85 19.46 -6.95
CA VAL A 333 -18.64 20.28 -5.74
C VAL A 333 -19.82 21.18 -5.39
N THR A 334 -20.84 21.26 -6.27
CA THR A 334 -21.98 22.19 -6.09
C THR A 334 -23.34 21.50 -6.08
N ALA A 335 -23.41 20.17 -6.15
CA ALA A 335 -24.67 19.44 -6.10
C ALA A 335 -25.38 19.62 -4.76
N PRO A 336 -26.74 19.65 -4.74
CA PRO A 336 -27.52 19.51 -3.51
C PRO A 336 -27.25 18.19 -2.81
N GLY A 337 -27.40 18.18 -1.48
CA GLY A 337 -27.18 16.99 -0.66
C GLY A 337 -28.41 16.08 -0.59
N GLY A 338 -28.23 14.90 0.00
CA GLY A 338 -29.34 13.93 0.15
C GLY A 338 -30.55 14.46 0.93
N ALA A 339 -30.31 15.38 1.87
CA ALA A 339 -31.39 16.05 2.63
C ALA A 339 -32.29 16.92 1.73
N ASP A 340 -31.73 17.55 0.69
CA ASP A 340 -32.50 18.39 -0.22
C ASP A 340 -33.42 17.55 -1.12
N PHE A 341 -32.93 16.40 -1.60
CA PHE A 341 -33.74 15.44 -2.37
C PHE A 341 -34.86 14.81 -1.54
N SER A 342 -34.66 14.68 -0.23
CA SER A 342 -35.67 14.16 0.70
C SER A 342 -36.73 15.20 1.11
N ASN A 343 -36.55 16.47 0.75
CA ASN A 343 -37.49 17.53 1.10
C ASN A 343 -38.72 17.47 0.19
N PRO A 344 -39.96 17.43 0.74
CA PRO A 344 -41.18 17.29 -0.07
C PRO A 344 -41.47 18.50 -0.98
N ASP A 345 -40.98 19.70 -0.62
CA ASP A 345 -41.27 20.94 -1.34
C ASP A 345 -40.32 21.14 -2.54
N ILE A 346 -39.04 20.79 -2.37
CA ILE A 346 -37.99 21.03 -3.38
C ILE A 346 -37.47 19.75 -4.05
N GLY A 347 -37.55 18.59 -3.39
CA GLY A 347 -37.02 17.31 -3.88
C GLY A 347 -37.56 16.91 -5.25
N PRO A 348 -38.89 16.92 -5.49
CA PRO A 348 -39.46 16.64 -6.82
C PRO A 348 -38.93 17.58 -7.91
N MET A 349 -38.70 18.85 -7.57
CA MET A 349 -38.15 19.85 -8.49
C MET A 349 -36.68 19.56 -8.80
N LEU A 350 -35.88 19.21 -7.79
CA LEU A 350 -34.48 18.82 -7.97
C LEU A 350 -34.34 17.57 -8.84
N SER A 351 -35.14 16.53 -8.57
CA SER A 351 -35.16 15.31 -9.39
C SER A 351 -35.54 15.58 -10.85
N SER A 352 -36.42 16.55 -11.10
CA SER A 352 -36.80 16.94 -12.46
C SER A 352 -35.75 17.84 -13.15
N LEU A 353 -35.13 18.79 -12.44
CA LEU A 353 -34.25 19.80 -13.04
C LEU A 353 -32.80 19.34 -13.20
N LEU A 354 -32.34 18.43 -12.34
CA LEU A 354 -30.94 17.97 -12.31
C LEU A 354 -30.72 16.65 -13.08
N GLY A 355 -31.73 16.21 -13.84
CA GLY A 355 -31.68 15.01 -14.67
C GLY A 355 -30.56 15.00 -15.71
N GLY A 356 -30.26 13.81 -16.20
CA GLY A 356 -29.27 13.57 -17.25
C GLY A 356 -29.88 13.54 -18.65
N ARG A 357 -29.30 12.70 -19.52
CA ARG A 357 -29.95 12.29 -20.77
C ARG A 357 -31.30 11.62 -20.50
N ASP A 358 -32.11 11.48 -21.55
CA ASP A 358 -33.44 10.86 -21.46
C ASP A 358 -33.42 9.53 -20.69
N GLY A 359 -34.36 9.39 -19.76
CA GLY A 359 -34.50 8.27 -18.83
C GLY A 359 -33.65 8.32 -17.55
N ILE A 360 -32.85 9.37 -17.31
CA ILE A 360 -32.06 9.54 -16.09
C ILE A 360 -32.59 10.69 -15.25
N ASP A 361 -33.12 10.39 -14.07
CA ASP A 361 -33.59 11.42 -13.13
C ASP A 361 -32.43 12.10 -12.38
N GLY A 362 -32.74 13.22 -11.73
CA GLY A 362 -31.76 14.02 -11.01
C GLY A 362 -31.16 13.30 -9.81
N GLU A 363 -31.92 12.48 -9.08
CA GLU A 363 -31.39 11.77 -7.91
C GLU A 363 -30.35 10.72 -8.33
N GLN A 364 -30.66 9.93 -9.37
CA GLN A 364 -29.75 8.96 -9.96
C GLN A 364 -28.45 9.63 -10.40
N ARG A 365 -28.55 10.76 -11.12
CA ARG A 365 -27.38 11.51 -11.59
C ARG A 365 -26.55 12.08 -10.45
N ILE A 366 -27.19 12.64 -9.42
CA ILE A 366 -26.47 13.17 -8.26
C ILE A 366 -25.82 12.06 -7.44
N ARG A 367 -26.42 10.87 -7.30
CA ARG A 367 -25.77 9.71 -6.66
C ARG A 367 -24.47 9.32 -7.37
N ALA A 368 -24.50 9.25 -8.71
CA ALA A 368 -23.29 8.99 -9.49
C ALA A 368 -22.25 10.11 -9.31
N MET A 369 -22.67 11.37 -9.34
CA MET A 369 -21.78 12.51 -9.09
C MET A 369 -21.17 12.50 -7.69
N ASN A 370 -21.94 12.13 -6.66
CA ASN A 370 -21.45 12.03 -5.29
C ASN A 370 -20.43 10.90 -5.16
N MET A 371 -20.61 9.77 -5.83
CA MET A 371 -19.59 8.72 -5.91
C MET A 371 -18.29 9.23 -6.55
N VAL A 372 -18.40 9.94 -7.69
CA VAL A 372 -17.21 10.52 -8.35
C VAL A 372 -16.55 11.59 -7.47
N SER A 373 -17.33 12.42 -6.80
CA SER A 373 -16.83 13.47 -5.92
C SER A 373 -16.13 12.88 -4.69
N ASP A 374 -16.68 11.82 -4.11
CA ASP A 374 -16.06 11.06 -3.02
C ASP A 374 -14.69 10.49 -3.46
N LEU A 375 -14.62 9.85 -4.63
CA LEU A 375 -13.40 9.26 -5.20
C LEU A 375 -12.32 10.28 -5.58
N THR A 376 -12.69 11.49 -5.98
CA THR A 376 -11.77 12.39 -6.70
C THR A 376 -11.56 13.75 -6.06
N THR A 377 -12.46 14.18 -5.18
CA THR A 377 -12.57 15.61 -4.83
C THR A 377 -12.70 15.85 -3.32
N ARG A 378 -13.48 15.04 -2.61
CA ARG A 378 -13.65 15.17 -1.15
C ARG A 378 -12.44 14.64 -0.39
N GLU A 379 -12.54 14.60 0.94
CA GLU A 379 -11.47 14.15 1.84
C GLU A 379 -10.89 12.79 1.42
N PHE A 380 -11.74 11.84 1.00
CA PHE A 380 -11.33 10.53 0.50
C PHE A 380 -10.50 10.61 -0.79
N GLY A 381 -10.95 11.35 -1.80
CA GLY A 381 -10.18 11.59 -3.03
C GLY A 381 -8.88 12.34 -2.78
N GLY A 382 -8.87 13.35 -1.90
CA GLY A 382 -7.66 14.07 -1.50
C GLY A 382 -6.65 13.17 -0.79
N TYR A 383 -7.12 12.28 0.09
CA TYR A 383 -6.29 11.26 0.73
C TYR A 383 -5.64 10.33 -0.29
N HIS A 384 -6.41 9.79 -1.25
CA HIS A 384 -5.86 8.95 -2.31
C HIS A 384 -4.88 9.69 -3.23
N ALA A 385 -5.09 10.97 -3.52
CA ALA A 385 -4.17 11.79 -4.30
C ALA A 385 -2.78 11.90 -3.65
N VAL A 386 -2.73 12.08 -2.33
CA VAL A 386 -1.45 12.11 -1.59
C VAL A 386 -0.84 10.71 -1.49
N LEU A 387 -1.64 9.67 -1.20
CA LEU A 387 -1.15 8.29 -1.16
C LEU A 387 -0.51 7.87 -2.48
N ALA A 388 -1.08 8.28 -3.62
CA ALA A 388 -0.53 7.95 -4.93
C ALA A 388 0.91 8.43 -5.13
N ILE A 389 1.33 9.47 -4.40
CA ILE A 389 2.70 10.01 -4.43
C ILE A 389 3.62 9.31 -3.42
N HIS A 390 3.09 8.90 -2.26
CA HIS A 390 3.92 8.60 -1.07
C HIS A 390 3.82 7.19 -0.49
N ALA A 391 2.73 6.44 -0.71
CA ALA A 391 2.43 5.20 0.02
C ALA A 391 3.56 4.15 -0.02
N GLU A 392 4.27 4.02 -1.16
CA GLU A 392 5.38 3.05 -1.33
C GLU A 392 6.73 3.71 -1.58
N GLY A 393 6.90 4.93 -1.04
CA GLY A 393 8.07 5.79 -1.25
C GLY A 393 7.81 6.88 -2.30
N SER A 394 8.63 7.93 -2.26
CA SER A 394 8.47 9.11 -3.14
C SER A 394 8.63 8.79 -4.63
N LEU A 395 8.24 9.76 -5.47
CA LEU A 395 8.49 9.72 -6.93
C LEU A 395 9.99 9.60 -7.28
N GLU A 396 10.88 10.12 -6.44
CA GLU A 396 12.32 9.98 -6.66
C GLU A 396 12.83 8.58 -6.24
N ALA A 397 12.24 8.01 -5.19
CA ALA A 397 12.62 6.67 -4.73
C ALA A 397 12.34 5.59 -5.77
N GLU A 398 11.25 5.70 -6.52
CA GLU A 398 10.94 4.76 -7.61
C GLU A 398 11.87 4.92 -8.81
N LYS A 399 12.18 6.16 -9.22
CA LYS A 399 13.12 6.42 -10.32
C LYS A 399 14.51 5.84 -10.03
N MET A 400 14.99 6.05 -8.80
CA MET A 400 16.26 5.47 -8.36
C MET A 400 16.23 3.94 -8.41
N MET A 401 15.13 3.32 -8.02
CA MET A 401 15.00 1.86 -8.07
C MET A 401 14.89 1.32 -9.50
N ILE A 402 14.19 2.00 -10.40
CA ILE A 402 14.19 1.65 -11.83
C ILE A 402 15.62 1.66 -12.39
N ALA A 403 16.36 2.75 -12.13
CA ALA A 403 17.74 2.89 -12.60
C ALA A 403 18.66 1.80 -12.03
N ARG A 404 18.50 1.44 -10.75
CA ARG A 404 19.29 0.38 -10.09
C ARG A 404 18.94 -1.03 -10.57
N SER A 405 17.67 -1.29 -10.88
CA SER A 405 17.19 -2.62 -11.30
C SER A 405 17.39 -2.89 -12.79
N TYR A 406 17.79 -1.91 -13.59
CA TYR A 406 17.97 -2.08 -15.03
C TYR A 406 19.38 -2.58 -15.37
N ASP A 407 19.47 -3.80 -15.92
CA ASP A 407 20.71 -4.30 -16.52
C ASP A 407 20.92 -3.68 -17.93
N SER A 408 21.81 -2.70 -18.00
CA SER A 408 22.17 -2.03 -19.26
C SER A 408 23.11 -2.84 -20.14
N SER A 409 23.70 -3.93 -19.65
CA SER A 409 24.69 -4.71 -20.41
C SER A 409 24.15 -5.19 -21.75
N ARG A 410 22.90 -5.68 -21.77
CA ARG A 410 22.20 -6.14 -22.97
C ARG A 410 22.08 -5.06 -24.04
N VAL A 411 21.66 -3.85 -23.66
CA VAL A 411 21.46 -2.75 -24.63
C VAL A 411 22.76 -2.10 -25.04
N VAL A 412 23.74 -1.99 -24.14
CA VAL A 412 25.09 -1.52 -24.46
C VAL A 412 25.77 -2.49 -25.42
N THR A 413 25.69 -3.80 -25.17
CA THR A 413 26.24 -4.83 -26.06
C THR A 413 25.62 -4.75 -27.45
N TYR A 414 24.30 -4.54 -27.54
CA TYR A 414 23.63 -4.34 -28.81
C TYR A 414 24.11 -3.07 -29.53
N ALA A 415 24.22 -1.95 -28.81
CA ALA A 415 24.74 -0.70 -29.37
C ALA A 415 26.20 -0.81 -29.83
N ARG A 416 27.06 -1.50 -29.06
CA ARG A 416 28.45 -1.81 -29.41
C ARG A 416 28.53 -2.60 -30.73
N LYS A 417 27.72 -3.65 -30.86
CA LYS A 417 27.60 -4.44 -32.09
C LYS A 417 27.19 -3.58 -33.29
N LEU A 418 26.23 -2.68 -33.12
CA LEU A 418 25.81 -1.75 -34.18
C LEU A 418 26.90 -0.73 -34.54
N ALA A 419 27.72 -0.32 -33.58
CA ALA A 419 28.82 0.62 -33.77
C ALA A 419 30.11 -0.04 -34.29
N GLY A 420 30.15 -1.37 -34.46
CA GLY A 420 31.37 -2.09 -34.83
C GLY A 420 32.45 -2.04 -33.74
N ILE A 421 32.05 -1.95 -32.47
CA ILE A 421 32.95 -1.96 -31.31
C ILE A 421 32.82 -3.33 -30.65
N ASP A 422 33.89 -4.12 -30.64
CA ASP A 422 33.94 -5.42 -29.93
C ASP A 422 33.86 -5.25 -28.42
#